data_AF-A0A445LYL3-F1
#
_entry.id   AF-A0A445LYL3-F1
#
_cell.length_a   1.000
_cell.length_b   1.000
_cell.length_c   1.000
_cell.angle_alpha   90.00
_cell.angle_beta   90.00
_cell.angle_gamma   90.00
#
_symmetry.space_group_name_H-M   'P 1'
#
loop_
_entity.id
_entity.type
_entity.pdbx_description
1 polymer ?
#
loop_
_entity_poly.entity_id
_entity_poly.type
_entity_poly.pdbx_seq_one_letter_code
_entity_poly.pdbx_strand_id
1 'polypeptide(L)'
;MEIKSCESAIIVEYIDEVWFNASSLLPPNAYDRANARFWVACLDDKWFKSIFNILLAEDEEAKKLHFVEMEEVLERMEEVFNKCNEGKAYFGGDTI
;
A
#
# COMPACT_ATOMS: atom_id res chain seq x y z
N MET A 1 19.50 -11.51 20.65
CA MET A 1 18.14 -11.02 20.91
C MET A 1 17.51 -10.82 19.55
N GLU A 2 16.72 -11.79 19.08
CA GLU A 2 16.02 -11.67 17.80
C GLU A 2 14.98 -10.56 17.94
N ILE A 3 15.20 -9.43 17.27
CA ILE A 3 14.13 -8.48 17.01
C ILE A 3 13.25 -9.18 15.98
N LYS A 4 12.12 -9.74 16.42
CA LYS A 4 11.05 -10.10 15.47
C LYS A 4 10.59 -8.78 14.86
N SER A 5 11.02 -8.51 13.63
CA SER A 5 10.40 -7.47 12.81
C SER A 5 8.94 -7.86 12.65
N CYS A 6 8.02 -7.11 13.25
CA CYS A 6 6.60 -7.33 13.05
C CYS A 6 6.22 -6.67 11.73
N GLU A 7 5.93 -7.48 10.72
CA GLU A 7 5.43 -6.99 9.43
C GLU A 7 4.04 -6.36 9.62
N SER A 8 3.93 -5.06 9.37
CA SER A 8 2.71 -4.28 9.61
C SER A 8 1.51 -4.82 8.83
N ALA A 9 1.72 -5.19 7.56
CA ALA A 9 0.68 -5.81 6.73
C ALA A 9 0.18 -7.12 7.36
N ILE A 10 1.07 -7.98 7.86
CA ILE A 10 0.70 -9.24 8.50
C ILE A 10 -0.10 -8.99 9.79
N ILE A 11 0.27 -7.97 10.57
CA ILE A 11 -0.51 -7.58 11.76
C ILE A 11 -1.93 -7.17 11.37
N VAL A 12 -2.09 -6.38 10.31
CA VAL A 12 -3.40 -5.96 9.81
C VAL A 12 -4.23 -7.15 9.35
N GLU A 13 -3.65 -8.08 8.58
CA GLU A 13 -4.33 -9.31 8.17
C GLU A 13 -4.76 -10.17 9.37
N TYR A 14 -3.89 -10.31 10.37
CA TYR A 14 -4.21 -11.03 11.59
C TYR A 14 -5.37 -10.39 12.36
N ILE A 15 -5.43 -9.05 12.42
CA ILE A 15 -6.54 -8.33 13.05
C ILE A 15 -7.85 -8.60 12.28
N ASP A 16 -7.82 -8.53 10.95
CA ASP A 16 -8.97 -8.82 10.08
C ASP A 16 -9.51 -10.24 10.30
N GLU A 17 -8.61 -11.23 10.41
CA GLU A 17 -8.96 -12.64 10.63
C GLU A 17 -9.53 -12.90 12.02
N VAL A 18 -8.94 -12.33 13.08
CA VAL A 18 -9.35 -12.59 14.47
C VAL A 18 -10.65 -11.87 14.82
N TRP A 19 -10.85 -10.64 14.32
CA TRP A 19 -12.05 -9.83 14.57
C TRP A 19 -13.04 -9.87 13.39
N PHE A 20 -13.24 -11.03 12.78
CA PHE A 20 -14.12 -11.25 11.62
C PHE A 20 -15.58 -10.79 11.78
N ASN A 21 -16.04 -10.53 13.01
CA ASN A 21 -17.39 -10.00 13.30
C ASN A 21 -17.47 -8.46 13.29
N ALA A 22 -16.34 -7.77 13.13
CA ALA A 22 -16.26 -6.32 12.96
C ALA A 22 -16.22 -5.94 11.47
N SER A 23 -16.09 -4.65 11.17
CA SER A 23 -15.90 -4.19 9.79
C SER A 23 -14.58 -4.76 9.22
N SER A 24 -14.69 -5.52 8.13
CA SER A 24 -13.57 -6.14 7.42
C SER A 24 -12.70 -5.08 6.76
N LEU A 25 -11.38 -5.16 6.95
CA LEU A 25 -10.38 -4.34 6.27
C LEU A 25 -9.98 -4.91 4.92
N LEU A 26 -10.14 -6.24 4.75
CA LEU A 26 -9.82 -6.91 3.49
C LEU A 26 -11.08 -7.27 2.70
N PRO A 27 -11.02 -7.25 1.35
CA PRO A 27 -12.10 -7.76 0.53
C PRO A 27 -12.44 -9.23 0.83
N PRO A 28 -13.71 -9.64 0.76
CA PRO A 28 -14.12 -11.02 1.01
C PRO A 28 -13.73 -11.97 -0.13
N ASN A 29 -13.65 -11.46 -1.36
CA ASN A 29 -13.25 -12.25 -2.53
C ASN A 29 -11.72 -12.47 -2.53
N ALA A 30 -11.29 -13.70 -2.79
CA ALA A 30 -9.88 -14.08 -2.78
C ALA A 30 -9.04 -13.34 -3.85
N TYR A 31 -9.60 -13.06 -5.02
CA TYR A 31 -8.94 -12.30 -6.09
C TYR A 31 -8.73 -10.84 -5.66
N ASP A 32 -9.77 -10.19 -5.14
CA ASP A 32 -9.68 -8.80 -4.69
C ASP A 32 -8.75 -8.66 -3.49
N ARG A 33 -8.73 -9.64 -2.59
CA ARG A 33 -7.76 -9.73 -1.49
C ARG A 33 -6.33 -9.88 -2.00
N ALA A 34 -6.10 -10.69 -3.03
CA ALA A 34 -4.77 -10.83 -3.64
C ALA A 34 -4.31 -9.52 -4.29
N ASN A 35 -5.23 -8.80 -4.96
CA ASN A 35 -4.94 -7.47 -5.51
C ASN A 35 -4.60 -6.45 -4.41
N ALA A 36 -5.36 -6.41 -3.31
CA ALA A 36 -5.07 -5.53 -2.18
C ALA A 36 -3.66 -5.79 -1.61
N ARG A 37 -3.31 -7.06 -1.38
CA ARG A 37 -1.97 -7.48 -0.93
C ARG A 37 -0.87 -7.08 -1.89
N PHE A 38 -1.10 -7.27 -3.19
CA PHE A 38 -0.14 -6.87 -4.22
C PHE A 38 0.16 -5.37 -4.16
N TRP A 39 -0.87 -4.53 -4.05
CA TRP A 39 -0.69 -3.08 -3.98
C TRP A 39 -0.01 -2.62 -2.70
N VAL A 40 -0.32 -3.22 -1.55
CA VAL A 40 0.40 -2.97 -0.29
C VAL A 40 1.89 -3.30 -0.45
N ALA A 41 2.22 -4.47 -0.99
CA ALA A 41 3.62 -4.86 -1.22
C ALA A 41 4.32 -3.93 -2.24
N CYS A 42 3.62 -3.50 -3.30
CA CYS A 42 4.15 -2.55 -4.28
C CYS A 42 4.47 -1.19 -3.64
N LEU A 43 3.64 -0.73 -2.68
CA LEU A 43 3.87 0.51 -1.95
C LEU A 43 5.09 0.41 -1.04
N ASP A 44 5.19 -0.66 -0.26
CA ASP A 44 6.33 -0.90 0.63
C ASP A 44 7.63 -1.02 -0.16
N ASP A 45 7.60 -1.69 -1.32
CA ASP A 45 8.78 -1.93 -2.14
C ASP A 45 9.23 -0.71 -2.95
N LYS A 46 8.29 0.05 -3.51
CA LYS A 46 8.61 1.14 -4.44
C LYS A 46 8.38 2.51 -3.84
N TRP A 47 7.14 2.81 -3.47
CA TRP A 47 6.77 4.17 -3.06
C TRP A 47 7.47 4.62 -1.78
N PHE A 48 7.40 3.80 -0.72
CA PHE A 48 8.07 4.12 0.54
C PHE A 48 9.59 4.17 0.38
N LYS A 49 10.19 3.23 -0.36
CA LYS A 49 11.63 3.26 -0.64
C LYS A 49 12.05 4.49 -1.42
N SER A 50 11.29 4.89 -2.45
CA SER A 50 11.55 6.12 -3.20
C SER A 50 11.49 7.35 -2.30
N ILE A 51 10.49 7.46 -1.42
CA ILE A 51 10.42 8.57 -0.45
C ILE A 51 11.66 8.57 0.46
N PHE A 52 12.01 7.42 1.04
CA PHE A 52 13.21 7.32 1.88
C PHE A 52 14.48 7.73 1.12
N ASN A 53 14.63 7.28 -0.13
CA ASN A 53 15.79 7.61 -0.94
C ASN A 53 15.83 9.09 -1.33
N ILE A 54 14.69 9.74 -1.62
CA ILE A 54 14.62 11.20 -1.84
C ILE A 54 15.10 11.95 -0.59
N LEU A 55 14.66 11.51 0.59
CA LEU A 55 15.02 12.15 1.86
C LEU A 55 16.51 11.99 2.20
N LEU A 56 17.12 10.87 1.79
CA LEU A 56 18.52 10.53 2.09
C LEU A 56 19.51 11.00 1.02
N ALA A 57 19.06 11.24 -0.21
CA ALA A 57 19.94 11.66 -1.30
C ALA A 57 20.55 13.05 -1.06
N GLU A 58 21.84 13.18 -1.37
CA GLU A 58 22.61 14.41 -1.13
C GLU A 58 22.43 15.43 -2.26
N ASP A 59 22.31 14.97 -3.51
CA ASP A 59 22.21 15.82 -4.69
C ASP A 59 20.83 15.75 -5.38
N GLU A 60 20.56 16.77 -6.19
CA GLU A 60 19.27 16.97 -6.84
C GLU A 60 19.00 15.96 -7.96
N GLU A 61 20.04 15.48 -8.67
CA GLU A 61 19.86 14.52 -9.76
C GLU A 61 19.47 13.14 -9.21
N ALA A 62 20.10 12.71 -8.12
CA ALA A 62 19.72 11.50 -7.39
C ALA A 62 18.28 11.58 -6.85
N LYS A 63 17.90 12.73 -6.26
CA LYS A 63 16.51 12.96 -5.80
C LYS A 63 15.51 12.87 -6.93
N LYS A 64 15.81 13.48 -8.09
CA LYS A 64 14.93 13.52 -9.24
C LYS A 64 14.62 12.12 -9.77
N LEU A 65 15.60 11.21 -9.81
CA LEU A 65 15.37 9.82 -10.23
C LEU A 65 14.36 9.11 -9.33
N HIS A 66 14.50 9.25 -8.01
CA HIS A 66 13.57 8.66 -7.06
C HIS A 66 12.20 9.35 -7.06
N PHE A 67 12.15 10.65 -7.36
CA PHE A 67 10.90 11.39 -7.52
C PHE A 67 10.08 10.86 -8.70
N VAL A 68 10.72 10.64 -9.85
CA VAL A 68 10.05 10.03 -11.02
C VAL A 68 9.50 8.65 -10.68
N GLU A 69 10.28 7.80 -10.00
CA GLU A 69 9.80 6.48 -9.59
C GLU A 69 8.60 6.56 -8.63
N MET A 70 8.64 7.48 -7.67
CA MET A 70 7.52 7.73 -6.74
C MET A 70 6.27 8.21 -7.49
N GLU A 71 6.42 9.14 -8.42
CA GLU A 71 5.34 9.72 -9.24
C GLU A 71 4.66 8.64 -10.08
N GLU A 72 5.42 7.79 -10.77
CA GLU A 72 4.85 6.68 -11.54
C GLU A 72 4.04 5.70 -10.68
N VAL A 73 4.47 5.44 -9.42
CA VAL A 73 3.70 4.58 -8.52
C VAL A 73 2.41 5.26 -8.10
N LEU A 74 2.43 6.57 -7.83
CA LEU A 74 1.23 7.34 -7.48
C LEU A 74 0.21 7.40 -8.62
N GLU A 75 0.65 7.62 -9.86
CA GLU A 75 -0.22 7.60 -11.03
C GLU A 75 -0.93 6.24 -11.17
N ARG A 76 -0.16 5.15 -11.05
CA ARG A 76 -0.73 3.79 -11.07
C ARG A 76 -1.69 3.55 -9.91
N MET A 77 -1.41 4.07 -8.71
CA MET A 77 -2.34 3.98 -7.59
C MET A 77 -3.63 4.73 -7.84
N GLU A 78 -3.57 5.92 -8.44
CA GLU A 78 -4.75 6.71 -8.77
C GLU A 78 -5.65 5.95 -9.77
N GLU A 79 -5.05 5.33 -10.79
CA GLU A 79 -5.80 4.47 -11.71
C GLU A 79 -6.49 3.30 -11.00
N VAL A 80 -5.81 2.66 -10.05
CA VAL A 80 -6.35 1.55 -9.27
C VAL A 80 -7.48 2.05 -8.36
N PHE A 81 -7.27 3.17 -7.67
CA PHE A 81 -8.26 3.80 -6.81
C PHE A 81 -9.55 4.06 -7.59
N ASN A 82 -9.44 4.69 -8.76
CA ASN A 82 -10.58 5.00 -9.62
C ASN A 82 -11.30 3.75 -10.14
N LYS A 83 -10.60 2.62 -10.30
CA LYS A 83 -11.20 1.33 -10.69
C LYS A 83 -11.89 0.62 -9.52
N CYS A 84 -11.31 0.70 -8.32
CA CYS A 84 -11.77 -0.05 -7.14
C CYS A 84 -12.84 0.67 -6.33
N ASN A 85 -12.85 2.00 -6.32
CA ASN A 85 -13.70 2.76 -5.40
C ASN A 85 -15.14 2.95 -5.90
N GLU A 86 -15.46 2.66 -7.16
CA GLU A 86 -16.78 2.91 -7.78
C GLU A 86 -17.32 4.34 -7.55
N GLY A 87 -16.44 5.34 -7.50
CA GLY A 87 -16.76 6.73 -7.18
C GLY A 87 -16.92 7.04 -5.68
N LYS A 88 -16.57 6.09 -4.80
CA LYS A 88 -16.61 6.23 -3.34
C LYS A 88 -15.26 6.73 -2.80
N ALA A 89 -15.23 6.99 -1.49
CA ALA A 89 -14.11 7.67 -0.84
C ALA A 89 -12.89 6.77 -0.57
N TYR A 90 -13.04 5.44 -0.55
CA TYR A 90 -11.99 4.52 -0.11
C TYR A 90 -11.68 3.44 -1.15
N PHE A 91 -10.50 2.81 -1.05
CA PHE A 91 -10.15 1.64 -1.85
C PHE A 91 -11.11 0.46 -1.59
N GLY A 92 -11.62 0.33 -0.35
CA GLY A 92 -12.68 -0.61 0.01
C GLY A 92 -14.11 -0.16 -0.39
N GLY A 93 -14.25 0.97 -1.08
CA GLY A 93 -15.53 1.55 -1.45
C GLY A 93 -16.18 2.32 -0.30
N ASP A 94 -17.17 1.72 0.36
CA ASP A 94 -17.96 2.38 1.41
C ASP A 94 -17.25 2.44 2.77
N THR A 95 -16.30 1.53 2.98
CA THR A 95 -15.48 1.43 4.19
C THR A 95 -14.01 1.62 3.85
N ILE A 96 -13.23 2.02 4.85
CA ILE A 96 -11.77 2.20 4.74
C ILE A 96 -11.08 0.97 4.15
#